data_AF-A0A1I3C9Y0-F1
#
_entry.id   AF-A0A1I3C9Y0-F1
#
_cell.length_a   1.000
_cell.length_b   1.000
_cell.length_c   1.000
_cell.angle_alpha   90.00
_cell.angle_beta   90.00
_cell.angle_gamma   90.00
#
_symmetry.space_group_name_H-M   'P 1'
#
loop_
_entity.id
_entity.type
_entity.pdbx_description
1 polymer ?
#
loop_
_entity_poly.entity_id
_entity_poly.type
_entity_poly.pdbx_seq_one_letter_code
_entity_poly.pdbx_strand_id
1 'polypeptide(L)'
;MKLADHRAQTRAEFHERLKRIGAERYHDRHPFHKRLHGGQCSPDEVRAWVVNRWHYQSRIPMKDAAFLSRLEDPQLRRIWRHRIEDHDGGVDAGGGIRRWLALARAVGLDPDYVASGAGVMPATRFAVDAYVRFVRDMPLLDAVAASLTEMFAPKIHAERIEGLLKHYDFADDASLAYFRNRLTEAPKDVEFGLTYVLDHADTLEKQDAAAAALVFKTDVLWAQLDALWHGYVEGRLPPGAWRPGEGLLDSAIPEPARDAAAVP
;
A
#
# COMPACT_ATOMS: atom_id res chain seq x y z
N MET A 1 9.24 29.22 -25.04
CA MET A 1 10.00 28.39 -24.09
C MET A 1 10.28 29.26 -22.87
N LYS A 2 9.51 29.14 -21.78
CA LYS A 2 9.82 29.87 -20.55
C LYS A 2 11.09 29.26 -19.98
N LEU A 3 12.14 30.07 -19.76
CA LEU A 3 13.31 29.65 -19.00
C LEU A 3 12.79 29.06 -17.68
N ALA A 4 13.16 27.81 -17.40
CA ALA A 4 12.88 27.23 -16.10
C ALA A 4 13.59 28.10 -15.06
N ASP A 5 12.84 28.62 -14.09
CA ASP A 5 13.42 29.39 -13.00
C ASP A 5 14.33 28.44 -12.21
N HIS A 6 15.64 28.69 -12.28
CA HIS A 6 16.67 27.86 -11.66
C HIS A 6 16.85 28.17 -10.16
N ARG A 7 15.94 28.95 -9.58
CA ARG A 7 15.95 29.27 -8.15
C ARG A 7 15.24 28.17 -7.35
N ALA A 8 15.79 27.86 -6.18
CA ALA A 8 15.08 27.06 -5.18
C ALA A 8 13.71 27.68 -4.87
N GLN A 9 12.67 26.85 -4.92
CA GLN A 9 11.32 27.23 -4.57
C GLN A 9 11.25 27.59 -3.09
N THR A 10 10.38 28.52 -2.72
CA THR A 10 10.08 28.74 -1.30
C THR A 10 9.45 27.49 -0.68
N ARG A 11 9.50 27.39 0.66
CA ARG A 11 8.85 26.30 1.41
C ARG A 11 7.39 26.07 0.99
N ALA A 12 6.63 27.16 0.81
CA ALA A 12 5.22 27.09 0.43
C ALA A 12 5.03 26.59 -1.01
N GLU A 13 5.82 27.10 -1.95
CA GLU A 13 5.78 26.67 -3.36
C GLU A 13 6.17 25.20 -3.52
N PHE A 14 7.19 24.76 -2.78
CA PHE A 14 7.62 23.36 -2.82
C PHE A 14 6.58 22.43 -2.20
N HIS A 15 5.94 22.82 -1.10
CA HIS A 15 4.82 22.08 -0.53
C HIS A 15 3.65 21.92 -1.52
N GLU A 16 3.26 22.99 -2.23
CA GLU A 16 2.22 22.92 -3.25
C GLU A 16 2.61 22.03 -4.45
N ARG A 17 3.90 21.98 -4.81
CA ARG A 17 4.41 21.03 -5.81
C ARG A 17 4.25 19.58 -5.35
N LEU A 18 4.57 19.26 -4.09
CA LEU A 18 4.39 17.92 -3.53
C LEU A 18 2.90 17.50 -3.50
N LYS A 19 2.00 18.42 -3.13
CA LYS A 19 0.54 18.16 -3.17
C LYS A 19 0.05 17.87 -4.59
N ARG A 20 0.54 18.60 -5.59
CA ARG A 20 0.16 18.41 -7.00
C ARG A 20 0.53 17.02 -7.50
N ILE A 21 1.73 16.52 -7.14
CA ILE A 21 2.15 15.16 -7.47
C ILE A 21 1.13 14.14 -6.95
N GLY A 22 0.68 14.29 -5.70
CA GLY A 22 -0.37 13.42 -5.15
C GLY A 22 -1.69 13.52 -5.90
N ALA A 23 -2.16 14.73 -6.17
CA ALA A 23 -3.42 14.97 -6.86
C ALA A 23 -3.46 14.38 -8.29
N GLU A 24 -2.31 14.30 -8.95
CA GLU A 24 -2.18 13.79 -10.32
C GLU A 24 -1.86 12.29 -10.38
N ARG A 25 -1.06 11.78 -9.44
CA ARG A 25 -0.42 10.45 -9.56
C ARG A 25 -0.75 9.47 -8.45
N TYR A 26 -1.48 9.88 -7.41
CA TYR A 26 -1.82 8.93 -6.35
C TYR A 26 -2.77 7.84 -6.87
N HIS A 27 -2.64 6.64 -6.32
CA HIS A 27 -3.29 5.45 -6.88
C HIS A 27 -4.81 5.40 -6.69
N ASP A 28 -5.39 6.39 -5.98
CA ASP A 28 -6.85 6.53 -5.86
C ASP A 28 -7.50 6.81 -7.22
N ARG A 29 -6.71 7.34 -8.17
CA ARG A 29 -7.09 7.61 -9.55
C ARG A 29 -7.05 6.39 -10.46
N HIS A 30 -6.41 5.30 -10.03
CA HIS A 30 -6.27 4.11 -10.87
C HIS A 30 -7.65 3.44 -11.11
N PRO A 31 -7.96 2.97 -12.33
CA PRO A 31 -9.25 2.32 -12.64
C PRO A 31 -9.59 1.14 -11.71
N PHE A 32 -8.61 0.26 -11.41
CA PHE A 32 -8.78 -0.81 -10.42
C PHE A 32 -9.23 -0.31 -9.05
N HIS A 33 -8.66 0.81 -8.57
CA HIS A 33 -9.06 1.39 -7.28
C HIS A 33 -10.52 1.86 -7.31
N LYS A 34 -10.93 2.53 -8.40
CA LYS A 34 -12.32 2.95 -8.58
C LYS A 34 -13.29 1.77 -8.67
N ARG A 35 -12.90 0.68 -9.34
CA ARG A 35 -13.70 -0.56 -9.36
C ARG A 35 -13.85 -1.17 -7.97
N LEU A 36 -12.75 -1.32 -7.25
CA LEU A 36 -12.74 -1.93 -5.92
C LEU A 36 -13.64 -1.16 -4.95
N HIS A 37 -13.52 0.17 -4.89
CA HIS A 37 -14.32 0.97 -3.94
C HIS A 37 -15.70 1.34 -4.46
N GLY A 38 -15.95 1.20 -5.76
CA GLY A 38 -17.26 1.33 -6.37
C GLY A 38 -18.10 0.05 -6.38
N GLY A 39 -17.61 -1.04 -5.77
CA GLY A 39 -18.34 -2.32 -5.69
C GLY A 39 -18.38 -3.11 -7.00
N GLN A 40 -17.48 -2.82 -7.94
CA GLN A 40 -17.45 -3.43 -9.27
C GLN A 40 -16.45 -4.59 -9.36
N CYS A 41 -15.65 -4.81 -8.31
CA CYS A 41 -14.76 -5.97 -8.27
C CYS A 41 -15.52 -7.25 -7.91
N SER A 42 -15.23 -8.35 -8.60
CA SER A 42 -15.68 -9.68 -8.21
C SER A 42 -15.02 -10.13 -6.89
N PRO A 43 -15.56 -11.14 -6.20
CA PRO A 43 -14.91 -11.70 -5.00
C PRO A 43 -13.44 -12.12 -5.25
N ASP A 44 -13.15 -12.70 -6.41
CA ASP A 44 -11.79 -13.13 -6.76
C ASP A 44 -10.86 -11.95 -7.08
N GLU A 45 -11.37 -10.88 -7.71
CA GLU A 45 -10.60 -9.64 -7.90
C GLU A 45 -10.26 -8.99 -6.54
N VAL A 46 -11.17 -9.04 -5.56
CA VAL A 46 -10.90 -8.57 -4.19
C VAL A 46 -9.86 -9.46 -3.50
N ARG A 47 -9.98 -10.79 -3.56
CA ARG A 47 -9.00 -11.72 -2.99
C ARG A 47 -7.61 -11.53 -3.59
N ALA A 48 -7.53 -11.40 -4.91
CA ALA A 48 -6.30 -11.12 -5.61
C ALA A 48 -5.63 -9.83 -5.11
N TRP A 49 -6.41 -8.78 -4.88
CA TRP A 49 -5.91 -7.54 -4.27
C TRP A 49 -5.39 -7.77 -2.85
N VAL A 50 -6.11 -8.53 -2.01
CA VAL A 50 -5.66 -8.85 -0.64
C VAL A 50 -4.34 -9.63 -0.64
N VAL A 51 -4.21 -10.65 -1.49
CA VAL A 51 -2.98 -11.46 -1.65
C VAL A 51 -1.81 -10.59 -2.09
N ASN A 52 -2.00 -9.75 -3.11
CA ASN A 52 -0.90 -8.94 -3.65
C ASN A 52 -0.51 -7.82 -2.69
N ARG A 53 -1.49 -7.16 -2.08
CA ARG A 53 -1.24 -6.03 -1.19
C ARG A 53 -0.65 -6.47 0.16
N TRP A 54 -0.82 -7.74 0.56
CA TRP A 54 -0.06 -8.33 1.67
C TRP A 54 1.46 -8.17 1.50
N HIS A 55 2.01 -8.37 0.30
CA HIS A 55 3.46 -8.19 0.09
C HIS A 55 3.86 -6.73 0.37
N TYR A 56 3.09 -5.75 -0.08
CA TYR A 56 3.34 -4.35 0.31
C TYR A 56 3.28 -4.16 1.83
N GLN A 57 2.24 -4.67 2.50
CA GLN A 57 2.06 -4.52 3.94
C GLN A 57 3.19 -5.14 4.77
N SER A 58 3.60 -6.37 4.44
CA SER A 58 4.65 -7.10 5.14
C SER A 58 6.04 -6.49 4.92
N ARG A 59 6.25 -5.70 3.84
CA ARG A 59 7.52 -5.02 3.58
C ARG A 59 7.62 -3.61 4.18
N ILE A 60 6.53 -3.01 4.65
CA ILE A 60 6.61 -1.70 5.32
C ILE A 60 7.55 -1.70 6.54
N PRO A 61 7.41 -2.59 7.54
CA PRO A 61 8.33 -2.60 8.68
C PRO A 61 9.76 -2.93 8.28
N MET A 62 9.97 -3.75 7.25
CA MET A 62 11.32 -4.01 6.70
C MET A 62 11.95 -2.75 6.07
N LYS A 63 11.16 -1.99 5.30
CA LYS A 63 11.55 -0.70 4.74
C LYS A 63 11.87 0.28 5.85
N ASP A 64 11.06 0.35 6.90
CA ASP A 64 11.27 1.24 8.03
C ASP A 64 12.48 0.85 8.88
N ALA A 65 12.75 -0.45 9.05
CA ALA A 65 13.97 -0.93 9.70
C ALA A 65 15.23 -0.60 8.88
N ALA A 66 15.17 -0.74 7.55
CA ALA A 66 16.26 -0.34 6.67
C ALA A 66 16.54 1.17 6.79
N PHE A 67 15.51 2.00 6.84
CA PHE A 67 15.66 3.43 7.11
C PHE A 67 16.27 3.70 8.50
N LEU A 68 15.73 3.05 9.54
CA LEU A 68 16.17 3.21 10.93
C LEU A 68 17.66 2.90 11.12
N SER A 69 18.18 1.90 10.40
CA SER A 69 19.59 1.51 10.45
C SER A 69 20.57 2.61 10.00
N ARG A 70 20.07 3.63 9.30
CA ARG A 70 20.84 4.73 8.72
C ARG A 70 20.80 6.01 9.57
N LEU A 71 19.96 6.04 10.61
CA LEU A 71 19.75 7.23 11.43
C LEU A 71 20.72 7.24 12.61
N GLU A 72 21.65 8.19 12.63
CA GLU A 72 22.58 8.37 13.75
C GLU A 72 21.91 9.08 14.94
N ASP A 73 20.95 9.97 14.69
CA ASP A 73 20.20 10.69 15.72
C ASP A 73 19.21 9.76 16.48
N PRO A 74 19.41 9.53 17.80
CA PRO A 74 18.49 8.75 18.61
C PRO A 74 17.06 9.31 18.66
N GLN A 75 16.86 10.63 18.58
CA GLN A 75 15.53 11.24 18.57
C GLN A 75 14.78 10.86 17.30
N LEU A 76 15.43 10.94 16.14
CA LEU A 76 14.85 10.48 14.87
C LEU A 76 14.51 8.99 14.92
N ARG A 77 15.38 8.16 15.52
CA ARG A 77 15.08 6.74 15.71
C ARG A 77 13.86 6.49 16.59
N ARG A 78 13.68 7.26 17.67
CA ARG A 78 12.50 7.15 18.56
C ARG A 78 11.20 7.54 17.86
N ILE A 79 11.25 8.56 16.99
CA ILE A 79 10.09 8.97 16.20
C ILE A 79 9.75 7.89 15.16
N TRP A 80 10.76 7.42 14.42
CA TRP A 80 10.53 6.53 13.28
C TRP A 80 10.16 5.09 13.68
N ARG A 81 10.67 4.57 14.81
CA ARG A 81 10.41 3.18 15.23
C ARG A 81 8.93 2.88 15.49
N HIS A 82 8.12 3.89 15.83
CA HIS A 82 6.68 3.73 16.03
C HIS A 82 6.00 3.12 14.80
N ARG A 83 6.49 3.44 13.59
CA ARG A 83 5.96 2.87 12.33
C ARG A 83 6.12 1.36 12.26
N ILE A 84 7.21 0.82 12.82
CA ILE A 84 7.46 -0.62 12.92
C ILE A 84 6.53 -1.20 14.00
N GLU A 85 6.44 -0.55 15.15
CA GLU A 85 5.55 -0.93 16.26
C GLU A 85 4.08 -0.99 15.81
N ASP A 86 3.61 -0.07 14.97
CA ASP A 86 2.25 -0.08 14.41
C ASP A 86 1.99 -1.29 13.50
N HIS A 87 2.97 -1.66 12.67
CA HIS A 87 2.84 -2.73 11.68
C HIS A 87 3.01 -4.12 12.31
N ASP A 88 4.04 -4.30 13.13
CA ASP A 88 4.36 -5.58 13.77
C ASP A 88 3.50 -5.80 15.02
N GLY A 89 3.28 -4.74 15.80
CA GLY A 89 2.59 -4.75 17.09
C GLY A 89 3.32 -5.53 18.18
N GLY A 90 2.64 -5.71 19.30
CA GLY A 90 3.13 -6.55 20.39
C GLY A 90 2.99 -8.04 20.07
N VAL A 91 3.74 -8.88 20.79
CA VAL A 91 3.75 -10.35 20.61
C VAL A 91 2.33 -10.94 20.60
N ASP A 92 1.51 -10.55 21.59
CA ASP A 92 0.19 -11.14 21.82
C ASP A 92 -0.91 -10.48 20.99
N ALA A 93 -0.92 -9.14 20.87
CA ALA A 93 -1.97 -8.41 20.15
C ALA A 93 -1.73 -8.31 18.64
N GLY A 94 -0.46 -8.24 18.23
CA GLY A 94 -0.04 -8.01 16.84
C GLY A 94 -0.37 -6.60 16.35
N GLY A 95 0.12 -6.28 15.15
CA GLY A 95 -0.03 -4.97 14.54
C GLY A 95 -0.89 -4.98 13.27
N GLY A 96 -0.63 -4.00 12.41
CA GLY A 96 -1.25 -3.88 11.09
C GLY A 96 -1.12 -5.14 10.23
N ILE A 97 -0.02 -5.88 10.35
CA ILE A 97 0.19 -7.17 9.66
C ILE A 97 -0.90 -8.19 10.07
N ARG A 98 -1.16 -8.34 11.37
CA ARG A 98 -2.20 -9.27 11.85
C ARG A 98 -3.60 -8.81 11.47
N ARG A 99 -3.86 -7.50 11.50
CA ARG A 99 -5.13 -6.93 11.01
C ARG A 99 -5.33 -7.18 9.51
N TRP A 100 -4.27 -7.19 8.71
CA TRP A 100 -4.34 -7.55 7.29
C TRP A 100 -4.69 -9.04 7.09
N LEU A 101 -4.12 -9.93 7.90
CA LEU A 101 -4.45 -11.35 7.86
C LEU A 101 -5.89 -11.64 8.33
N ALA A 102 -6.45 -10.82 9.23
CA ALA A 102 -7.87 -10.87 9.56
C ALA A 102 -8.74 -10.48 8.35
N LEU A 103 -8.35 -9.47 7.57
CA LEU A 103 -9.00 -9.12 6.30
C LEU A 103 -8.91 -10.28 5.29
N ALA A 104 -7.76 -10.96 5.19
CA ALA A 104 -7.62 -12.16 4.35
C ALA A 104 -8.64 -13.25 4.72
N ARG A 105 -8.77 -13.55 6.01
CA ARG A 105 -9.79 -14.48 6.51
C ARG A 105 -11.20 -14.04 6.13
N ALA A 106 -11.52 -12.76 6.28
CA ALA A 106 -12.85 -12.23 5.98
C ALA A 106 -13.23 -12.41 4.50
N VAL A 107 -12.26 -12.25 3.57
CA VAL A 107 -12.50 -12.52 2.14
C VAL A 107 -12.44 -14.01 1.77
N GLY A 108 -12.32 -14.90 2.76
CA GLY A 108 -12.33 -16.36 2.58
C GLY A 108 -10.97 -16.99 2.27
N LEU A 109 -9.88 -16.23 2.33
CA LEU A 109 -8.52 -16.75 2.16
C LEU A 109 -8.00 -17.35 3.45
N ASP A 110 -7.21 -18.41 3.34
CA ASP A 110 -6.40 -18.93 4.44
C ASP A 110 -5.29 -17.90 4.77
N PRO A 111 -5.26 -17.36 6.00
CA PRO A 111 -4.22 -16.44 6.43
C PRO A 111 -2.80 -16.99 6.30
N ASP A 112 -2.59 -18.30 6.47
CA ASP A 112 -1.25 -18.89 6.35
C ASP A 112 -0.78 -18.94 4.89
N TYR A 113 -1.71 -19.22 3.96
CA TYR A 113 -1.44 -19.07 2.52
C TYR A 113 -1.05 -17.64 2.17
N VAL A 114 -1.82 -16.64 2.62
CA VAL A 114 -1.49 -15.22 2.37
C VAL A 114 -0.14 -14.86 3.00
N ALA A 115 0.09 -15.26 4.26
CA ALA A 115 1.32 -14.97 4.98
C ALA A 115 2.57 -15.55 4.31
N SER A 116 2.46 -16.72 3.66
CA SER A 116 3.55 -17.34 2.90
C SER A 116 4.03 -16.47 1.72
N GLY A 117 3.19 -15.55 1.24
CA GLY A 117 3.44 -14.77 0.04
C GLY A 117 3.33 -15.59 -1.25
N ALA A 118 2.83 -16.82 -1.20
CA ALA A 118 2.44 -17.56 -2.40
C ALA A 118 1.37 -16.78 -3.19
N GLY A 119 1.42 -16.87 -4.53
CA GLY A 119 0.46 -16.19 -5.39
C GLY A 119 0.66 -14.68 -5.58
N VAL A 120 1.58 -14.03 -4.85
CA VAL A 120 1.94 -12.62 -5.08
C VAL A 120 2.60 -12.48 -6.45
N MET A 121 2.05 -11.60 -7.29
CA MET A 121 2.49 -11.36 -8.65
C MET A 121 3.94 -10.86 -8.73
N PRO A 122 4.70 -11.25 -9.77
CA PRO A 122 6.09 -10.80 -9.94
C PRO A 122 6.20 -9.28 -10.04
N ALA A 123 5.29 -8.62 -10.77
CA ALA A 123 5.27 -7.16 -10.87
C ALA A 123 5.07 -6.48 -9.51
N THR A 124 4.16 -7.01 -8.68
CA THR A 124 3.96 -6.54 -7.30
C THR A 124 5.21 -6.73 -6.46
N ARG A 125 5.87 -7.89 -6.53
CA ARG A 125 7.14 -8.12 -5.81
C ARG A 125 8.20 -7.12 -6.23
N PHE A 126 8.42 -6.93 -7.53
CA PHE A 126 9.44 -6.02 -8.03
C PHE A 126 9.16 -4.56 -7.64
N ALA A 127 7.91 -4.09 -7.76
CA ALA A 127 7.55 -2.73 -7.38
C ALA A 127 7.76 -2.49 -5.86
N VAL A 128 7.31 -3.41 -5.03
CA VAL A 128 7.44 -3.29 -3.56
C VAL A 128 8.89 -3.42 -3.11
N ASP A 129 9.63 -4.39 -3.64
CA ASP A 129 11.04 -4.61 -3.28
C ASP A 129 11.91 -3.44 -3.73
N ALA A 130 11.56 -2.79 -4.86
CA ALA A 130 12.20 -1.56 -5.28
C ALA A 130 12.03 -0.45 -4.23
N TYR A 131 10.86 -0.34 -3.58
CA TYR A 131 10.67 0.64 -2.50
C TYR A 131 11.54 0.36 -1.28
N VAL A 132 11.64 -0.91 -0.86
CA VAL A 132 12.53 -1.31 0.24
C VAL A 132 13.99 -0.93 -0.08
N ARG A 133 14.46 -1.26 -1.29
CA ARG A 133 15.83 -0.95 -1.74
C ARG A 133 16.07 0.55 -1.90
N PHE A 134 15.11 1.29 -2.46
CA PHE A 134 15.19 2.74 -2.59
C PHE A 134 15.41 3.40 -1.22
N VAL A 135 14.62 3.01 -0.22
CA VAL A 135 14.75 3.57 1.14
C VAL A 135 16.03 3.12 1.85
N ARG A 136 16.56 1.93 1.51
CA ARG A 136 17.86 1.48 2.01
C ARG A 136 19.02 2.28 1.40
N ASP A 137 18.97 2.56 0.10
CA ASP A 137 20.15 2.95 -0.68
C ASP A 137 20.21 4.45 -1.03
N MET A 138 19.06 5.12 -1.24
CA MET A 138 19.00 6.52 -1.70
C MET A 138 19.27 7.51 -0.55
N PRO A 139 19.66 8.78 -0.81
CA PRO A 139 19.87 9.79 0.23
C PRO A 139 18.74 9.87 1.26
N LEU A 140 19.05 10.23 2.51
CA LEU A 140 18.05 10.24 3.59
C LEU A 140 16.85 11.14 3.28
N LEU A 141 17.09 12.29 2.65
CA LEU A 141 16.02 13.20 2.20
C LEU A 141 15.04 12.50 1.24
N ASP A 142 15.57 11.82 0.22
CA ASP A 142 14.80 11.09 -0.78
C ASP A 142 14.00 9.95 -0.13
N ALA A 143 14.61 9.22 0.80
CA ALA A 143 13.95 8.15 1.53
C ALA A 143 12.77 8.65 2.38
N VAL A 144 12.90 9.81 3.04
CA VAL A 144 11.78 10.46 3.76
C VAL A 144 10.74 10.99 2.76
N ALA A 145 11.17 11.61 1.66
CA ALA A 145 10.26 12.12 0.63
C ALA A 145 9.39 11.01 0.01
N ALA A 146 9.94 9.81 -0.17
CA ALA A 146 9.21 8.63 -0.65
C ALA A 146 8.15 8.10 0.35
N SER A 147 8.14 8.53 1.61
CA SER A 147 7.05 8.21 2.55
C SER A 147 5.86 9.18 2.43
N LEU A 148 6.05 10.37 1.86
CA LEU A 148 5.05 11.46 1.84
C LEU A 148 3.77 11.17 1.07
N THR A 149 3.67 10.05 0.34
CA THR A 149 2.37 9.57 -0.15
C THR A 149 1.32 9.42 0.95
N GLU A 150 1.74 9.30 2.21
CA GLU A 150 0.84 9.29 3.38
C GLU A 150 0.05 10.59 3.54
N MET A 151 0.48 11.73 2.98
CA MET A 151 -0.31 12.97 2.91
C MET A 151 -1.67 12.76 2.24
N PHE A 152 -1.77 11.77 1.36
CA PHE A 152 -2.96 11.47 0.57
C PHE A 152 -3.73 10.26 1.13
N ALA A 153 -3.21 9.59 2.16
CA ALA A 153 -3.78 8.38 2.74
C ALA A 153 -5.10 8.58 3.51
N PRO A 154 -5.37 9.69 4.23
CA PRO A 154 -6.61 9.82 5.00
C PRO A 154 -7.87 9.81 4.13
N LYS A 155 -7.87 10.54 3.01
CA LYS A 155 -9.01 10.59 2.09
C LYS A 155 -9.33 9.20 1.52
N ILE A 156 -8.31 8.49 1.05
CA ILE A 156 -8.47 7.15 0.50
C ILE A 156 -8.92 6.15 1.57
N HIS A 157 -8.43 6.22 2.81
CA HIS A 157 -8.87 5.30 3.87
C HIS A 157 -10.34 5.49 4.23
N ALA A 158 -10.84 6.72 4.22
CA ALA A 158 -12.27 7.00 4.37
C ALA A 158 -13.09 6.39 3.21
N GLU A 159 -12.69 6.65 1.96
CA GLU A 159 -13.33 6.07 0.77
C GLU A 159 -13.30 4.53 0.79
N ARG A 160 -12.21 3.93 1.28
CA ARG A 160 -12.08 2.47 1.42
C ARG A 160 -13.10 1.90 2.38
N ILE A 161 -13.22 2.49 3.57
CA ILE A 161 -14.14 2.00 4.61
C ILE A 161 -15.58 2.11 4.11
N GLU A 162 -15.95 3.27 3.57
CA GLU A 162 -17.31 3.50 3.05
C GLU A 162 -17.64 2.56 1.89
N GLY A 163 -16.75 2.47 0.90
CA GLY A 163 -16.96 1.63 -0.29
C GLY A 163 -17.00 0.14 0.04
N LEU A 164 -16.10 -0.34 0.91
CA LEU A 164 -16.08 -1.75 1.28
C LEU A 164 -17.33 -2.14 2.08
N LEU A 165 -17.72 -1.36 3.09
CA LEU A 165 -18.93 -1.60 3.88
C LEU A 165 -20.20 -1.61 3.03
N LYS A 166 -20.27 -0.73 2.03
CA LYS A 166 -21.46 -0.56 1.20
C LYS A 166 -21.64 -1.70 0.18
N HIS A 167 -20.54 -2.30 -0.28
CA HIS A 167 -20.57 -3.12 -1.50
C HIS A 167 -20.18 -4.59 -1.30
N TYR A 168 -19.64 -4.97 -0.14
CA TYR A 168 -19.16 -6.34 0.08
C TYR A 168 -19.62 -6.92 1.41
N ASP A 169 -20.25 -8.10 1.35
CA ASP A 169 -20.81 -8.77 2.52
C ASP A 169 -19.79 -9.20 3.58
N PHE A 170 -18.50 -9.34 3.21
CA PHE A 170 -17.43 -9.64 4.16
C PHE A 170 -17.01 -8.44 5.01
N ALA A 171 -17.43 -7.22 4.63
CA ALA A 171 -16.98 -6.00 5.27
C ALA A 171 -17.75 -5.76 6.56
N ASP A 172 -17.05 -5.86 7.69
CA ASP A 172 -17.56 -5.62 9.02
C ASP A 172 -16.54 -4.83 9.85
N ASP A 173 -16.88 -4.58 11.12
CA ASP A 173 -16.01 -3.81 12.02
C ASP A 173 -14.64 -4.47 12.23
N ALA A 174 -14.58 -5.80 12.20
CA ALA A 174 -13.36 -6.57 12.44
C ALA A 174 -12.47 -6.60 11.17
N SER A 175 -13.05 -6.84 10.00
CA SER A 175 -12.33 -6.91 8.73
C SER A 175 -11.80 -5.55 8.27
N LEU A 176 -12.45 -4.46 8.69
CA LEU A 176 -12.01 -3.09 8.39
C LEU A 176 -11.19 -2.42 9.49
N ALA A 177 -10.91 -3.13 10.60
CA ALA A 177 -10.08 -2.62 11.69
C ALA A 177 -8.71 -2.13 11.21
N TYR A 178 -8.15 -2.76 10.17
CA TYR A 178 -6.92 -2.30 9.54
C TYR A 178 -7.04 -0.85 9.03
N PHE A 179 -8.07 -0.55 8.24
CA PHE A 179 -8.23 0.79 7.64
C PHE A 179 -8.59 1.86 8.66
N ARG A 180 -9.37 1.52 9.69
CA ARG A 180 -9.76 2.45 10.74
C ARG A 180 -8.56 2.90 11.57
N ASN A 181 -7.70 1.97 11.99
CA ASN A 181 -6.51 2.33 12.76
C ASN A 181 -5.53 3.20 11.94
N ARG A 182 -5.44 2.98 10.62
CA ARG A 182 -4.61 3.85 9.76
C ARG A 182 -5.06 5.31 9.71
N LEU A 183 -6.33 5.61 10.01
CA LEU A 183 -6.82 7.01 10.07
C LEU A 183 -6.23 7.78 11.26
N THR A 184 -5.91 7.09 12.37
CA THR A 184 -5.36 7.71 13.57
C THR A 184 -3.83 7.64 13.63
N GLU A 185 -3.21 6.61 13.03
CA GLU A 185 -1.75 6.43 12.98
C GLU A 185 -1.07 7.41 11.98
N ALA A 186 -1.66 7.62 10.78
CA ALA A 186 -1.03 8.37 9.70
C ALA A 186 -0.76 9.88 9.92
N PRO A 187 -1.58 10.66 10.66
CA PRO A 187 -1.40 12.11 10.74
C PRO A 187 -0.06 12.56 11.36
N LYS A 188 0.41 11.88 12.41
CA LYS A 188 1.68 12.22 13.10
C LYS A 188 2.89 11.95 12.22
N ASP A 189 2.83 10.84 11.50
CA ASP A 189 3.83 10.36 10.55
C ASP A 189 4.07 11.33 9.39
N VAL A 190 2.98 11.94 8.90
CA VAL A 190 2.98 12.88 7.79
C VAL A 190 3.57 14.23 8.18
N GLU A 191 3.17 14.78 9.32
CA GLU A 191 3.63 16.10 9.77
C GLU A 191 5.15 16.14 9.95
N PHE A 192 5.69 15.11 10.60
CA PHE A 192 7.13 14.95 10.80
C PHE A 192 7.87 14.85 9.46
N GLY A 193 7.45 13.91 8.59
CA GLY A 193 8.12 13.68 7.31
C GLY A 193 8.08 14.91 6.40
N LEU A 194 6.92 15.59 6.33
CA LEU A 194 6.75 16.78 5.49
C LEU A 194 7.64 17.92 6.00
N THR A 195 7.64 18.15 7.32
CA THR A 195 8.51 19.17 7.93
C THR A 195 9.97 18.89 7.61
N TYR A 196 10.43 17.65 7.81
CA TYR A 196 11.80 17.24 7.50
C TYR A 196 12.17 17.53 6.03
N VAL A 197 11.32 17.12 5.09
CA VAL A 197 11.58 17.32 3.65
C VAL A 197 11.63 18.80 3.30
N LEU A 198 10.68 19.59 3.81
CA LEU A 198 10.63 21.02 3.55
C LEU A 198 11.78 21.81 4.21
N ASP A 199 12.35 21.32 5.31
CA ASP A 199 13.50 21.92 5.99
C ASP A 199 14.83 21.57 5.28
N HIS A 200 14.95 20.36 4.75
CA HIS A 200 16.21 19.84 4.22
C HIS A 200 16.33 19.94 2.68
N ALA A 201 15.21 20.11 1.96
CA ALA A 201 15.20 20.42 0.53
C ALA A 201 15.39 21.93 0.27
N ASP A 202 16.54 22.44 0.72
CA ASP A 202 16.93 23.85 0.74
C ASP A 202 17.53 24.39 -0.58
N THR A 203 17.70 23.51 -1.57
CA THR A 203 18.24 23.81 -2.89
C THR A 203 17.31 23.24 -3.96
N LEU A 204 17.33 23.81 -5.16
CA LEU A 204 16.49 23.32 -6.25
C LEU A 204 16.81 21.85 -6.59
N GLU A 205 18.09 21.46 -6.55
CA GLU A 205 18.49 20.07 -6.80
C GLU A 205 17.87 19.10 -5.77
N LYS A 206 17.89 19.47 -4.48
CA LYS A 206 17.27 18.64 -3.44
C LYS A 206 15.75 18.63 -3.53
N GLN A 207 15.13 19.74 -3.92
CA GLN A 207 13.68 19.81 -4.17
C GLN A 207 13.26 18.90 -5.32
N ASP A 208 14.01 18.93 -6.41
CA ASP A 208 13.79 18.06 -7.56
C ASP A 208 13.99 16.58 -7.20
N ALA A 209 15.04 16.25 -6.44
CA ALA A 209 15.27 14.89 -5.96
C ALA A 209 14.16 14.39 -5.04
N ALA A 210 13.72 15.19 -4.06
CA ALA A 210 12.61 14.84 -3.18
C ALA A 210 11.28 14.70 -3.93
N ALA A 211 11.00 15.58 -4.90
CA ALA A 211 9.84 15.44 -5.78
C ALA A 211 9.91 14.16 -6.63
N ALA A 212 11.08 13.82 -7.17
CA ALA A 212 11.29 12.59 -7.93
C ALA A 212 11.13 11.34 -7.05
N ALA A 213 11.55 11.38 -5.79
CA ALA A 213 11.34 10.30 -4.83
C ALA A 213 9.85 10.08 -4.51
N LEU A 214 9.08 11.17 -4.37
CA LEU A 214 7.62 11.08 -4.23
C LEU A 214 6.95 10.51 -5.49
N VAL A 215 7.40 10.92 -6.68
CA VAL A 215 6.93 10.37 -7.97
C VAL A 215 7.23 8.87 -8.05
N PHE A 216 8.47 8.46 -7.76
CA PHE A 216 8.86 7.05 -7.69
C PHE A 216 7.92 6.26 -6.78
N LYS A 217 7.58 6.80 -5.60
CA LYS A 217 6.64 6.12 -4.71
C LYS A 217 5.24 6.00 -5.32
N THR A 218 4.75 7.03 -6.01
CA THR A 218 3.46 6.93 -6.71
C THR A 218 3.49 5.88 -7.81
N ASP A 219 4.61 5.73 -8.51
CA ASP A 219 4.79 4.71 -9.55
C ASP A 219 4.79 3.29 -8.97
N VAL A 220 5.44 3.08 -7.81
CA VAL A 220 5.39 1.81 -7.06
C VAL A 220 3.95 1.41 -6.73
N LEU A 221 3.12 2.37 -6.30
CA LEU A 221 1.73 2.12 -5.96
C LEU A 221 0.87 1.88 -7.20
N TRP A 222 1.15 2.58 -8.30
CA TRP A 222 0.43 2.45 -9.56
C TRP A 222 0.71 1.10 -10.22
N ALA A 223 1.98 0.70 -10.31
CA ALA A 223 2.40 -0.55 -10.94
C ALA A 223 1.79 -1.80 -10.28
N GLN A 224 1.55 -1.75 -8.96
CA GLN A 224 0.83 -2.83 -8.26
C GLN A 224 -0.62 -2.97 -8.74
N LEU A 225 -1.28 -1.87 -9.08
CA LEU A 225 -2.66 -1.88 -9.57
C LEU A 225 -2.72 -2.19 -11.08
N ASP A 226 -1.73 -1.78 -11.87
CA ASP A 226 -1.58 -2.21 -13.27
C ASP A 226 -1.45 -3.74 -13.35
N ALA A 227 -0.64 -4.32 -12.46
CA ALA A 227 -0.48 -5.78 -12.35
C ALA A 227 -1.81 -6.48 -12.05
N LEU A 228 -2.57 -5.98 -11.08
CA LEU A 228 -3.89 -6.52 -10.74
C LEU A 228 -4.88 -6.38 -11.88
N TRP A 229 -4.89 -5.23 -12.57
CA TRP A 229 -5.74 -5.01 -13.73
C TRP A 229 -5.43 -6.02 -14.85
N HIS A 230 -4.17 -6.11 -15.24
CA HIS A 230 -3.74 -7.04 -16.29
C HIS A 230 -4.04 -8.50 -15.95
N GLY A 231 -3.76 -8.90 -14.71
CA GLY A 231 -3.93 -10.28 -14.26
C GLY A 231 -5.40 -10.69 -14.11
N TYR A 232 -6.18 -9.91 -13.38
CA TYR A 232 -7.48 -10.34 -12.87
C TYR A 232 -8.68 -9.64 -13.54
N VAL A 233 -8.48 -8.47 -14.16
CA VAL A 233 -9.53 -7.79 -14.94
C VAL A 233 -9.45 -8.21 -16.42
N GLU A 234 -8.24 -8.25 -16.99
CA GLU A 234 -8.03 -8.68 -18.39
C GLU A 234 -7.78 -10.19 -18.54
N GLY A 235 -7.65 -10.92 -17.42
CA GLY A 235 -7.48 -12.37 -17.39
C GLY A 235 -6.09 -12.88 -17.82
N ARG A 236 -5.05 -12.04 -17.76
CA ARG A 236 -3.69 -12.36 -18.23
C ARG A 236 -2.75 -12.70 -17.06
N LEU A 237 -3.09 -13.77 -16.33
CA LEU A 237 -2.32 -14.19 -15.16
C LEU A 237 -0.94 -14.76 -15.54
N PRO A 238 0.16 -14.23 -14.95
CA PRO A 238 1.47 -14.84 -15.12
C PRO A 238 1.60 -16.14 -14.29
N PRO A 239 2.54 -17.04 -14.63
CA PRO A 239 2.85 -18.19 -13.79
C PRO A 239 3.20 -17.78 -12.35
N GLY A 240 2.68 -18.53 -11.37
CA GLY A 240 2.90 -18.30 -9.94
C GLY A 240 2.05 -17.20 -9.30
N ALA A 241 1.19 -16.50 -10.07
CA ALA A 241 0.13 -15.67 -9.50
C ALA A 241 -0.99 -16.53 -8.91
N TRP A 242 -1.65 -16.04 -7.86
CA TRP A 242 -2.78 -16.70 -7.22
C TRP A 242 -3.89 -16.99 -8.23
N ARG A 243 -4.51 -18.16 -8.13
CA ARG A 243 -5.69 -18.53 -8.94
C ARG A 243 -6.92 -18.70 -8.06
N PRO A 244 -8.12 -18.37 -8.60
CA PRO A 244 -9.37 -18.69 -7.91
C PRO A 244 -9.42 -20.15 -7.44
N GLY A 245 -9.73 -20.35 -6.16
CA GLY A 245 -9.75 -21.67 -5.52
C GLY A 245 -8.48 -22.04 -4.74
N GLU A 246 -7.34 -21.39 -4.99
CA GLU A 246 -6.10 -21.65 -4.24
C GLU A 246 -6.13 -20.96 -2.87
N GLY A 247 -5.63 -21.63 -1.83
CA GLY A 247 -5.44 -21.00 -0.52
C GLY A 247 -6.72 -20.44 0.10
N LEU A 248 -7.87 -21.05 -0.19
CA LEU A 248 -9.14 -20.74 0.45
C LEU A 248 -9.27 -21.52 1.76
N LEU A 249 -10.05 -20.99 2.70
CA LEU A 249 -10.50 -21.75 3.87
C LEU A 249 -11.49 -22.83 3.42
N ASP A 250 -11.52 -23.97 4.11
CA ASP A 250 -12.42 -25.09 3.79
C ASP A 250 -13.90 -24.67 3.72
N SER A 251 -14.31 -23.70 4.55
CA SER A 251 -15.66 -23.13 4.55
C SER A 251 -15.98 -22.23 3.35
N ALA A 252 -14.99 -21.92 2.51
CA ALA A 252 -15.10 -21.03 1.35
C ALA A 252 -14.93 -21.75 0.01
N ILE A 253 -14.69 -23.07 0.01
CA ILE A 253 -14.66 -23.89 -1.20
C ILE A 253 -16.10 -24.09 -1.68
N PRO A 254 -16.49 -23.63 -2.88
CA PRO A 254 -17.81 -23.94 -3.44
C PRO A 254 -17.97 -25.46 -3.54
N GLU A 255 -19.07 -26.04 -3.05
CA GLU A 255 -19.35 -27.45 -3.28
C GLU A 255 -19.26 -27.74 -4.79
N PRO A 256 -18.61 -28.84 -5.21
CA PRO A 256 -18.63 -29.24 -6.62
C PRO A 256 -20.09 -29.38 -7.04
N ALA A 257 -20.44 -28.81 -8.20
CA ALA A 257 -21.78 -28.91 -8.76
C ALA A 257 -22.16 -30.40 -8.77
N ARG A 258 -23.18 -30.76 -7.98
CA ARG A 258 -23.74 -32.11 -8.02
C ARG A 258 -24.28 -32.29 -9.43
N ASP A 259 -23.58 -33.07 -10.25
CA ASP A 259 -24.13 -33.57 -11.50
C ASP A 259 -25.48 -34.18 -11.18
N ALA A 260 -26.53 -33.59 -11.74
CA ALA A 260 -27.85 -34.17 -11.73
C ALA A 260 -27.77 -35.47 -12.53
N ALA A 261 -27.41 -36.55 -11.85
CA ALA A 261 -27.48 -37.89 -12.38
C ALA A 261 -28.89 -38.08 -12.93
N ALA A 262 -28.94 -38.40 -14.22
CA ALA A 262 -30.15 -38.75 -14.94
C ALA A 262 -30.92 -39.80 -14.11
N VAL A 263 -32.12 -39.43 -13.70
CA VAL A 263 -33.09 -40.38 -13.15
C VAL A 263 -33.52 -41.26 -14.33
N PRO A 264 -33.53 -42.60 -14.17
CA PRO A 264 -33.78 -43.55 -15.25
C PRO A 264 -35.16 -43.45 -15.89
#